data_AF-A0A9J6E8R0-F1
#
_entry.id   AF-A0A9J6E8R0-F1
#
_cell.length_a   1.000
_cell.length_b   1.000
_cell.length_c   1.000
_cell.angle_alpha   90.00
_cell.angle_beta   90.00
_cell.angle_gamma   90.00
#
_symmetry.space_group_name_H-M   'P 1'
#
loop_
_entity.id
_entity.type
_entity.pdbx_description
1 polymer ?
#
loop_
_entity_poly.entity_id
_entity_poly.type
_entity_poly.pdbx_seq_one_letter_code
_entity_poly.pdbx_strand_id
1 'polypeptide(L)'
;MACSRGWVVVVAASTINLFTLALMRSGAIVYVEIASEFGVSRADASWPMCLATVFNLLAGPISGILAQRFQISTLLVVGCLLASLPVSASYFASDVSFLIISLGVVHGFGLSLLTLGYAAVNQSVTTYKALASGITIGGSVVGGIIFPPVVQFLFDEYGTKCGFLVFGAVMLNSTVAALFTRTPWRETTASAGLEKKRANVPQ
;
A
#
# COMPACT_ATOMS: atom_id res chain seq x y z
N MET A 1 -6.64 18.40 -21.56
CA MET A 1 -6.03 18.44 -20.20
C MET A 1 -6.39 17.25 -19.30
N ALA A 2 -7.44 16.47 -19.58
CA ALA A 2 -7.78 15.27 -18.77
C ALA A 2 -6.73 14.14 -18.87
N CYS A 3 -6.05 14.00 -20.01
CA CYS A 3 -5.07 12.95 -20.25
C CYS A 3 -3.82 13.08 -19.34
N SER A 4 -3.29 14.29 -19.10
CA SER A 4 -2.07 14.47 -18.28
C SER A 4 -2.30 14.18 -16.80
N ARG A 5 -3.50 14.49 -16.27
CA ARG A 5 -3.82 14.31 -14.84
C ARG A 5 -4.02 12.82 -14.48
N GLY A 6 -4.50 12.00 -15.41
CA GLY A 6 -4.61 10.55 -15.20
C GLY A 6 -3.24 9.89 -14.99
N TRP A 7 -2.22 10.31 -15.73
CA TRP A 7 -0.85 9.82 -15.58
C TRP A 7 -0.22 10.19 -14.23
N VAL A 8 -0.60 11.32 -13.62
CA VAL A 8 -0.16 11.67 -12.26
C VAL A 8 -0.66 10.64 -11.24
N VAL A 9 -1.91 10.18 -11.37
CA VAL A 9 -2.46 9.12 -10.50
C VAL A 9 -1.74 7.80 -10.71
N VAL A 10 -1.35 7.47 -11.94
CA VAL A 10 -0.56 6.27 -12.26
C VAL A 10 0.80 6.32 -11.58
N VAL A 11 1.52 7.44 -11.73
CA VAL A 11 2.84 7.61 -11.09
C VAL A 11 2.71 7.55 -9.57
N ALA A 12 1.73 8.25 -8.99
CA ALA A 12 1.47 8.21 -7.56
C ALA A 12 1.15 6.80 -7.06
N ALA A 13 0.28 6.06 -7.75
CA ALA A 13 -0.05 4.67 -7.40
C ALA A 13 1.15 3.72 -7.57
N SER A 14 2.01 3.95 -8.57
CA SER A 14 3.26 3.22 -8.76
C SER A 14 4.22 3.47 -7.60
N THR A 15 4.38 4.73 -7.17
CA THR A 15 5.21 5.11 -6.02
C THR A 15 4.67 4.51 -4.71
N ILE A 16 3.35 4.50 -4.50
CA ILE A 16 2.74 3.82 -3.34
C ILE A 16 3.10 2.33 -3.35
N ASN A 17 2.90 1.64 -4.47
CA ASN A 17 3.23 0.21 -4.59
C ASN A 17 4.73 -0.07 -4.42
N LEU A 18 5.59 0.85 -4.88
CA LEU A 18 7.03 0.75 -4.72
C LEU A 18 7.44 0.71 -3.25
N PHE A 19 6.91 1.62 -2.42
CA PHE A 19 7.24 1.69 -1.00
C PHE A 19 6.48 0.67 -0.15
N THR A 20 5.18 0.48 -0.39
CA THR A 20 4.37 -0.26 0.58
C THR A 20 4.52 -1.79 0.45
N LEU A 21 4.79 -2.30 -0.76
CA LEU A 21 5.07 -3.72 -0.96
C LEU A 21 6.52 -4.08 -0.60
N ALA A 22 7.37 -3.10 -0.28
CA ALA A 22 8.77 -3.31 0.10
C ALA A 22 8.92 -4.28 1.27
N LEU A 23 8.05 -4.17 2.30
CA LEU A 23 8.10 -5.05 3.47
C LEU A 23 7.83 -6.50 3.07
N MET A 24 6.80 -6.73 2.26
CA MET A 24 6.46 -8.08 1.79
C MET A 24 7.58 -8.68 0.93
N ARG A 25 8.20 -7.86 0.06
CA ARG A 25 9.33 -8.30 -0.77
C ARG A 25 10.59 -8.57 0.03
N SER A 26 10.78 -7.87 1.14
CA SER A 26 11.90 -8.07 2.07
C SER A 26 11.54 -9.00 3.22
N GLY A 27 10.40 -9.70 3.15
CA GLY A 27 9.85 -10.50 4.24
C GLY A 27 10.77 -11.63 4.69
N ALA A 28 11.59 -12.18 3.80
CA ALA A 28 12.58 -13.20 4.16
C ALA A 28 13.70 -12.65 5.05
N ILE A 29 14.16 -11.43 4.80
CA ILE A 29 15.20 -10.76 5.60
C ILE A 29 14.62 -10.42 6.97
N VAL A 30 13.43 -9.82 6.99
CA VAL A 30 12.66 -9.52 8.20
C VAL A 30 12.43 -10.77 9.05
N TYR A 31 12.08 -11.90 8.41
CA TYR A 31 11.90 -13.18 9.09
C TYR A 31 13.17 -13.68 9.76
N VAL A 32 14.31 -13.65 9.06
CA VAL A 32 15.60 -14.09 9.62
C VAL A 32 15.98 -13.21 10.81
N GLU A 33 15.79 -11.90 10.67
CA GLU A 33 16.15 -10.94 11.72
C GLU A 33 15.26 -11.06 12.97
N ILE A 34 13.96 -11.29 12.79
CA ILE A 34 13.05 -11.55 13.93
C ILE A 34 13.44 -12.86 14.64
N ALA A 35 13.82 -13.89 13.89
CA ALA A 35 14.23 -15.17 14.47
C ALA A 35 15.55 -15.06 15.26
N SER A 36 16.53 -14.27 14.78
CA SER A 36 17.80 -14.05 15.46
C SER A 36 17.66 -13.14 16.69
N GLU A 37 16.97 -12.01 16.56
CA GLU A 37 16.82 -11.00 17.63
C GLU A 37 16.06 -11.55 18.84
N PHE A 38 14.95 -12.26 18.60
CA PHE A 38 14.10 -12.76 19.68
C PHE A 38 14.41 -14.21 20.10
N GLY A 39 15.32 -14.89 19.40
CA GLY A 39 15.69 -16.28 19.70
C GLY A 39 14.51 -17.27 19.63
N VAL A 40 13.48 -16.96 18.85
CA VAL A 40 12.23 -17.74 18.78
C VAL A 40 12.31 -18.86 17.74
N SER A 41 11.35 -19.80 17.83
CA SER A 41 11.19 -20.83 16.82
C SER A 41 10.96 -20.23 15.43
N ARG A 42 11.46 -20.92 14.40
CA ARG A 42 11.19 -20.60 12.99
C ARG A 42 9.69 -20.49 12.68
N ALA A 43 8.85 -21.26 13.39
CA ALA A 43 7.41 -21.14 13.25
C ALA A 43 6.90 -19.77 13.72
N ASP A 44 7.34 -19.33 14.90
CA ASP A 44 6.91 -18.08 15.54
C ASP A 44 7.34 -16.84 14.74
N ALA A 45 8.57 -16.85 14.19
CA ALA A 45 9.06 -15.77 13.34
C ALA A 45 8.32 -15.65 11.99
N SER A 46 7.68 -16.72 11.51
CA SER A 46 6.97 -16.73 10.22
C SER A 46 5.57 -16.13 10.29
N TRP A 47 4.94 -16.16 11.46
CA TRP A 47 3.55 -15.71 11.68
C TRP A 47 3.26 -14.27 11.23
N PRO A 48 4.12 -13.26 11.46
CA PRO A 48 3.83 -11.89 11.04
C PRO A 48 3.55 -11.78 9.54
N MET A 49 4.40 -12.38 8.70
CA MET A 49 4.26 -12.30 7.23
C MET A 49 3.12 -13.19 6.71
N CYS A 50 2.91 -14.35 7.33
CA CYS A 50 1.76 -15.21 7.02
C CYS A 50 0.44 -14.48 7.31
N LEU A 51 0.30 -13.88 8.49
CA LEU A 51 -0.90 -13.15 8.87
C LEU A 51 -1.08 -11.89 8.01
N ALA A 52 -0.01 -11.18 7.66
CA ALA A 52 -0.07 -10.05 6.74
C ALA A 52 -0.74 -10.45 5.41
N THR A 53 -0.34 -11.59 4.87
CA THR A 53 -0.90 -12.14 3.62
C THR A 53 -2.38 -12.53 3.81
N VAL A 54 -2.71 -13.25 4.88
CA VAL A 54 -4.08 -13.68 5.18
C VAL A 54 -5.02 -12.48 5.34
N PHE A 55 -4.63 -11.48 6.12
CA PHE A 55 -5.43 -10.28 6.33
C PHE A 55 -5.51 -9.42 5.07
N ASN A 56 -4.46 -9.37 4.25
CA ASN A 56 -4.51 -8.69 2.96
C ASN A 56 -5.61 -9.27 2.05
N LEU A 57 -5.68 -10.60 1.96
CA LEU A 57 -6.68 -11.34 1.18
C LEU A 57 -8.08 -11.23 1.80
N LEU A 58 -8.20 -11.47 3.11
CA LEU A 58 -9.48 -11.50 3.83
C LEU A 58 -10.13 -10.12 3.90
N ALA A 59 -9.33 -9.05 3.98
CA ALA A 59 -9.84 -7.68 3.97
C ALA A 59 -10.17 -7.15 2.56
N GLY A 60 -9.96 -7.93 1.50
CA GLY A 60 -10.28 -7.52 0.12
C GLY A 60 -11.77 -7.19 -0.10
N PRO A 61 -12.73 -8.03 0.33
CA PRO A 61 -14.15 -7.69 0.30
C PRO A 61 -14.49 -6.45 1.14
N ILE A 62 -13.82 -6.29 2.29
CA ILE A 62 -14.01 -5.15 3.20
C ILE A 62 -13.56 -3.86 2.52
N SER A 63 -12.39 -3.85 1.89
CA SER A 63 -11.89 -2.70 1.14
C SER A 63 -12.83 -2.33 -0.01
N GLY A 64 -13.40 -3.32 -0.71
CA GLY A 64 -14.41 -3.12 -1.75
C GLY A 64 -15.69 -2.42 -1.24
N ILE A 65 -16.24 -2.84 -0.09
CA ILE A 65 -17.41 -2.20 0.52
C ILE A 65 -17.07 -0.77 0.96
N LEU A 66 -15.89 -0.57 1.55
CA LEU A 66 -15.42 0.76 1.95
C LEU A 66 -15.29 1.70 0.74
N ALA A 67 -14.83 1.19 -0.41
CA ALA A 67 -14.71 1.97 -1.64
C ALA A 67 -16.05 2.46 -2.20
N GLN A 68 -17.16 1.80 -1.86
CA GLN A 68 -18.50 2.27 -2.24
C GLN A 68 -19.01 3.39 -1.32
N ARG A 69 -18.57 3.42 -0.06
CA ARG A 69 -19.03 4.41 0.94
C ARG A 69 -18.12 5.63 1.05
N PHE A 70 -16.82 5.46 0.80
CA PHE A 70 -15.81 6.51 0.97
C PHE A 70 -15.07 6.80 -0.33
N GLN A 71 -14.45 7.97 -0.40
CA GLN A 71 -13.63 8.36 -1.55
C GLN A 71 -12.34 7.53 -1.58
N ILE A 72 -12.05 6.92 -2.73
CA ILE A 72 -10.88 6.03 -2.91
C ILE A 72 -9.58 6.73 -2.51
N SER A 73 -9.38 8.01 -2.87
CA SER A 73 -8.17 8.75 -2.50
C SER A 73 -7.98 8.91 -1.00
N THR A 74 -9.07 9.00 -0.22
CA THR A 74 -8.98 9.06 1.26
C THR A 74 -8.64 7.68 1.83
N LEU A 75 -9.23 6.61 1.27
CA LEU A 75 -8.90 5.25 1.66
C LEU A 75 -7.44 4.89 1.36
N LEU A 76 -6.87 5.41 0.26
CA LEU A 76 -5.45 5.22 -0.07
C LEU A 76 -4.53 5.88 0.95
N VAL A 77 -4.83 7.11 1.38
CA VAL A 77 -4.06 7.80 2.44
C VAL A 77 -4.13 7.02 3.74
N VAL A 78 -5.32 6.57 4.14
CA VAL A 78 -5.50 5.74 5.34
C VAL A 78 -4.76 4.41 5.21
N GLY A 79 -4.80 3.76 4.05
CA GLY A 79 -4.07 2.53 3.78
C GLY A 79 -2.55 2.70 3.87
N CYS A 80 -1.99 3.80 3.34
CA CYS A 80 -0.56 4.10 3.43
C CYS A 80 -0.12 4.32 4.89
N LEU A 81 -0.92 5.04 5.68
CA LEU A 81 -0.68 5.23 7.11
C LEU A 81 -0.74 3.89 7.85
N LEU A 82 -1.79 3.10 7.63
CA LEU A 82 -1.95 1.78 8.26
C LEU A 82 -0.90 0.77 7.82
N ALA A 83 -0.26 0.95 6.66
CA ALA A 83 0.83 0.10 6.23
C ALA A 83 2.20 0.54 6.75
N SER A 84 2.42 1.84 7.01
CA SER A 84 3.71 2.39 7.46
C SER A 84 3.82 2.52 8.98
N LEU A 85 2.77 2.99 9.65
CA LEU A 85 2.71 3.13 11.11
C LEU A 85 3.02 1.85 11.89
N PRO A 86 2.47 0.66 11.56
CA PRO A 86 2.81 -0.55 12.31
C PRO A 86 4.29 -0.92 12.16
N VAL A 87 4.90 -0.64 11.01
CA VAL A 87 6.33 -0.91 10.77
C VAL A 87 7.19 0.01 11.64
N SER A 88 6.84 1.29 11.75
CA SER A 88 7.51 2.20 12.68
C SER A 88 7.23 1.83 14.15
N ALA A 89 6.02 1.38 14.47
CA ALA A 89 5.64 0.96 15.81
C ALA A 89 6.40 -0.29 16.28
N SER A 90 6.89 -1.12 15.35
CA SER A 90 7.77 -2.27 15.65
C SER A 90 9.06 -1.87 16.39
N TYR A 91 9.46 -0.59 16.37
CA TYR A 91 10.54 -0.08 17.21
C TYR A 91 10.29 -0.33 18.71
N PHE A 92 9.04 -0.19 19.14
CA PHE A 92 8.62 -0.41 20.53
C PHE A 92 8.28 -1.87 20.84
N ALA A 93 8.52 -2.80 19.90
CA ALA A 93 8.24 -4.20 20.11
C ALA A 93 9.18 -4.79 21.18
N SER A 94 8.59 -5.16 22.31
CA SER A 94 9.25 -5.94 23.36
C SER A 94 9.09 -7.44 23.14
N ASP A 95 8.06 -7.85 22.39
CA ASP A 95 7.66 -9.24 22.19
C ASP A 95 7.33 -9.54 20.72
N VAL A 96 7.56 -10.78 20.29
CA VAL A 96 7.19 -11.27 18.95
C VAL A 96 5.68 -11.18 18.73
N SER A 97 4.86 -11.38 19.77
CA SER A 97 3.41 -11.20 19.71
C SER A 97 3.00 -9.80 19.25
N PHE A 98 3.74 -8.77 19.66
CA PHE A 98 3.49 -7.39 19.22
C PHE A 98 3.79 -7.22 17.72
N LEU A 99 4.89 -7.82 17.24
CA LEU A 99 5.22 -7.85 15.81
C LEU A 99 4.19 -8.60 14.98
N ILE A 100 3.67 -9.71 15.50
CA ILE A 100 2.62 -10.50 14.84
C ILE A 100 1.36 -9.66 14.63
N ILE A 101 0.92 -8.92 15.64
CA ILE A 101 -0.30 -8.10 15.55
C ILE A 101 -0.07 -6.88 14.66
N SER A 102 1.05 -6.16 14.85
CA SER A 102 1.34 -4.94 14.09
C SER A 102 1.67 -5.23 12.62
N LEU A 103 2.70 -6.04 12.34
CA LEU A 103 3.14 -6.36 10.98
C LEU A 103 2.21 -7.36 10.28
N GLY A 104 1.48 -8.18 11.02
CA GLY A 104 0.50 -9.11 10.45
C GLY A 104 -0.84 -8.43 10.22
N VAL A 105 -1.57 -8.16 11.31
CA VAL A 105 -2.98 -7.73 11.21
C VAL A 105 -3.09 -6.29 10.68
N VAL A 106 -2.41 -5.34 11.31
CA VAL A 106 -2.56 -3.91 10.98
C VAL A 106 -1.98 -3.61 9.61
N HIS A 107 -0.75 -4.05 9.35
CA HIS A 107 -0.10 -3.84 8.05
C HIS A 107 -0.82 -4.61 6.93
N GLY A 108 -1.25 -5.86 7.15
CA GLY A 108 -2.02 -6.64 6.18
C GLY A 108 -3.34 -5.97 5.79
N PHE A 109 -4.06 -5.41 6.77
CA PHE A 109 -5.27 -4.62 6.50
C PHE A 109 -4.96 -3.34 5.71
N GLY A 110 -3.88 -2.64 6.05
CA GLY A 110 -3.39 -1.47 5.30
C GLY A 110 -3.12 -1.80 3.84
N LEU A 111 -2.41 -2.90 3.56
CA LEU A 111 -2.15 -3.39 2.20
C LEU A 111 -3.45 -3.68 1.44
N SER A 112 -4.49 -4.17 2.11
CA SER A 112 -5.76 -4.49 1.47
C SER A 112 -6.47 -3.24 0.95
N LEU A 113 -6.42 -2.13 1.69
CA LEU A 113 -6.94 -0.84 1.23
C LEU A 113 -6.20 -0.30 0.02
N LEU A 114 -4.91 -0.60 -0.12
CA LEU A 114 -4.10 -0.15 -1.26
C LEU A 114 -4.44 -0.87 -2.55
N THR A 115 -5.10 -2.04 -2.49
CA THR A 115 -5.62 -2.73 -3.68
C THR A 115 -6.64 -1.87 -4.45
N LEU A 116 -7.33 -0.94 -3.76
CA LEU A 116 -8.23 0.04 -4.37
C LEU A 116 -7.50 1.02 -5.29
N GLY A 117 -6.18 1.16 -5.15
CA GLY A 117 -5.34 1.99 -6.02
C GLY A 117 -5.36 1.52 -7.46
N TYR A 118 -5.43 0.19 -7.69
CA TYR A 118 -5.58 -0.37 -9.04
C TYR A 118 -6.92 0.03 -9.67
N ALA A 119 -7.99 0.05 -8.87
CA ALA A 119 -9.30 0.51 -9.33
C ALA A 119 -9.27 2.01 -9.66
N ALA A 120 -8.61 2.84 -8.84
CA ALA A 120 -8.43 4.26 -9.11
C ALA A 120 -7.67 4.50 -10.42
N VAL A 121 -6.58 3.77 -10.67
CA VAL A 121 -5.79 3.85 -11.91
C VAL A 121 -6.64 3.48 -13.14
N ASN A 122 -7.39 2.38 -13.07
CA ASN A 122 -8.24 1.92 -14.17
C ASN A 122 -9.36 2.92 -14.52
N GLN A 123 -9.85 3.66 -13.54
CA GLN A 123 -10.84 4.72 -13.75
C GLN A 123 -10.23 6.05 -14.22
N SER A 124 -8.94 6.28 -13.96
CA SER A 124 -8.24 7.53 -14.29
C SER A 124 -7.80 7.61 -15.75
N VAL A 125 -7.53 6.46 -16.39
CA VAL A 125 -7.08 6.37 -17.79
C VAL A 125 -8.08 5.53 -18.57
N THR A 126 -8.60 6.05 -19.69
CA THR A 126 -9.61 5.34 -20.50
C THR A 126 -8.99 4.56 -21.67
N THR A 127 -8.00 5.13 -22.34
CA THR A 127 -7.42 4.57 -23.58
C THR A 127 -6.31 3.54 -23.32
N TYR A 128 -5.38 3.81 -22.40
CA TYR A 128 -4.18 3.00 -22.16
C TYR A 128 -4.18 2.29 -20.80
N LYS A 129 -5.31 1.66 -20.45
CA LYS A 129 -5.50 1.00 -19.13
C LYS A 129 -4.48 -0.07 -18.82
N ALA A 130 -4.14 -0.91 -19.81
CA ALA A 130 -3.16 -1.99 -19.63
C ALA A 130 -1.75 -1.44 -19.34
N LEU A 131 -1.33 -0.39 -20.05
CA LEU A 131 -0.05 0.27 -19.81
C LEU A 131 -0.03 0.96 -18.43
N ALA A 132 -1.11 1.65 -18.06
CA ALA A 132 -1.24 2.31 -16.76
C ALA A 132 -1.16 1.32 -15.59
N SER A 133 -1.88 0.20 -15.66
CA SER A 133 -1.78 -0.88 -14.67
C SER A 133 -0.40 -1.53 -14.67
N GLY A 134 0.19 -1.73 -15.85
CA GLY A 134 1.56 -2.26 -15.98
C GLY A 134 2.60 -1.39 -15.29
N ILE A 135 2.54 -0.06 -15.46
CA ILE A 135 3.44 0.89 -14.79
C ILE A 135 3.21 0.90 -13.27
N THR A 136 1.96 0.77 -12.84
CA THR A 136 1.61 0.69 -11.41
C THR A 136 2.22 -0.56 -10.77
N ILE A 137 2.07 -1.72 -11.40
CA ILE A 137 2.67 -2.99 -10.94
C ILE A 137 4.20 -2.93 -11.05
N GLY A 138 4.74 -2.30 -12.09
CA GLY A 138 6.18 -2.12 -12.29
C GLY A 138 6.86 -1.44 -11.10
N GLY A 139 6.20 -0.47 -10.46
CA GLY A 139 6.68 0.16 -9.23
C GLY A 139 6.94 -0.86 -8.12
N SER A 140 6.05 -1.84 -7.94
CA SER A 140 6.23 -2.91 -6.94
C SER A 140 7.42 -3.82 -7.23
N VAL A 141 7.73 -4.06 -8.51
CA VAL A 141 8.86 -4.90 -8.94
C VAL A 141 10.16 -4.16 -8.68
N VAL A 142 10.24 -2.88 -9.05
CA VAL A 142 11.39 -2.02 -8.76
C VAL A 142 11.64 -1.95 -7.26
N GLY A 143 10.59 -1.74 -6.46
CA GLY A 143 10.69 -1.81 -5.00
C GLY A 143 11.23 -3.15 -4.50
N GLY A 144 10.74 -4.27 -5.05
CA GLY A 144 11.22 -5.60 -4.69
C GLY A 144 12.67 -5.91 -5.06
N ILE A 145 13.29 -5.14 -5.97
CA ILE A 145 14.71 -5.29 -6.30
C ILE A 145 15.57 -4.39 -5.41
N ILE A 146 15.10 -3.17 -5.14
CA ILE A 146 15.86 -2.15 -4.39
C ILE A 146 15.77 -2.36 -2.88
N PHE A 147 14.58 -2.66 -2.35
CA PHE A 147 14.37 -2.67 -0.91
C PHE A 147 15.01 -3.83 -0.16
N PRO A 148 15.10 -5.08 -0.66
CA PRO A 148 15.76 -6.15 0.07
C PRO A 148 17.22 -5.83 0.47
N PRO A 149 18.14 -5.43 -0.43
CA PRO A 149 19.50 -5.09 -0.02
C PRO A 149 19.56 -3.85 0.88
N VAL A 150 18.64 -2.89 0.69
CA VAL A 150 18.56 -1.71 1.55
C VAL A 150 18.13 -2.08 2.97
N VAL A 151 17.10 -2.92 3.13
CA VAL A 151 16.60 -3.39 4.42
C VAL A 151 17.67 -4.21 5.14
N GLN A 152 18.38 -5.08 4.42
CA GLN A 152 19.49 -5.84 4.99
C GLN A 152 20.57 -4.89 5.53
N PHE A 153 21.01 -3.92 4.73
CA PHE A 153 21.99 -2.92 5.17
C PHE A 153 21.50 -2.12 6.39
N LEU A 154 20.21 -1.78 6.44
CA LEU A 154 19.61 -1.08 7.58
C LEU A 154 19.67 -1.92 8.86
N PHE A 155 19.40 -3.22 8.78
CA PHE A 155 19.46 -4.11 9.95
C PHE A 155 20.90 -4.37 10.39
N ASP A 156 21.83 -4.56 9.44
CA ASP A 156 23.24 -4.81 9.75
C ASP A 156 23.90 -3.59 10.45
N GLU A 157 23.60 -2.36 10.02
CA GLU A 157 24.24 -1.14 10.53
C GLU A 157 23.53 -0.54 11.76
N TYR A 158 22.19 -0.48 11.74
CA TYR A 158 21.40 0.18 12.78
C TYR A 158 20.75 -0.79 13.77
N GLY A 159 20.84 -2.10 13.52
CA GLY A 159 20.16 -3.13 14.28
C GLY A 159 18.65 -3.23 13.98
N THR A 160 18.04 -4.31 14.46
CA THR A 160 16.66 -4.71 14.17
C THR A 160 15.65 -3.59 14.47
N LYS A 161 15.66 -3.04 15.68
CA LYS A 161 14.66 -2.06 16.13
C LYS A 161 14.75 -0.74 15.36
N CYS A 162 15.94 -0.15 15.27
CA CYS A 162 16.14 1.10 14.55
C CYS A 162 15.93 0.93 13.04
N GLY A 163 16.31 -0.23 12.49
CA GLY A 163 16.06 -0.55 11.09
C GLY A 163 14.57 -0.58 10.75
N PHE A 164 13.71 -1.16 11.60
CA PHE A 164 12.25 -1.08 11.42
C PHE A 164 11.73 0.35 11.47
N LEU A 165 12.27 1.18 12.37
CA LEU A 165 11.87 2.60 12.48
C LEU A 165 12.20 3.37 11.20
N VAL A 166 13.44 3.26 10.71
CA VAL A 166 13.91 3.92 9.49
C VAL A 166 13.15 3.38 8.28
N PHE A 167 12.92 2.07 8.21
CA PHE A 167 12.18 1.46 7.12
C PHE A 167 10.72 1.93 7.09
N GLY A 168 10.05 1.99 8.24
CA GLY A 168 8.72 2.58 8.36
C GLY A 168 8.69 4.06 7.97
N ALA A 169 9.74 4.83 8.30
CA ALA A 169 9.88 6.22 7.88
C ALA A 169 10.04 6.37 6.36
N VAL A 170 10.80 5.47 5.71
CA VAL A 170 10.88 5.42 4.25
C VAL A 170 9.50 5.09 3.66
N MET A 171 8.77 4.15 4.26
CA MET A 171 7.41 3.80 3.83
C MET A 171 6.41 4.95 4.01
N LEU A 172 6.58 5.86 4.99
CA LEU A 172 5.71 7.03 5.16
C LEU A 172 5.72 7.96 3.94
N ASN A 173 6.78 7.96 3.11
CA ASN A 173 6.82 8.71 1.85
C ASN A 173 5.70 8.27 0.88
N SER A 174 5.21 7.03 0.98
CA SER A 174 4.03 6.57 0.22
C SER A 174 2.78 7.39 0.54
N THR A 175 2.64 7.91 1.76
CA THR A 175 1.49 8.74 2.16
C THR A 175 1.48 10.08 1.42
N VAL A 176 2.67 10.65 1.19
CA VAL A 176 2.82 11.88 0.40
C VAL A 176 2.38 11.62 -1.04
N ALA A 177 2.80 10.49 -1.63
CA ALA A 177 2.35 10.05 -2.95
C ALA A 177 0.82 9.83 -2.99
N ALA A 178 0.24 9.23 -1.95
CA ALA A 178 -1.21 9.06 -1.83
C ALA A 178 -1.97 10.39 -1.78
N LEU A 179 -1.38 11.45 -1.22
CA LEU A 179 -1.99 12.77 -1.21
C LEU A 179 -2.16 13.33 -2.63
N PHE A 180 -1.22 13.06 -3.54
CA PHE A 180 -1.33 13.45 -4.95
C PHE A 180 -2.46 12.72 -5.70
N THR A 181 -2.95 11.59 -5.17
CA THR A 181 -4.13 10.91 -5.73
C THR A 181 -5.46 11.60 -5.38
N ARG A 182 -5.46 12.66 -4.53
CA ARG A 182 -6.66 13.42 -4.14
C ARG A 182 -7.20 14.40 -5.20
N THR A 183 -6.47 14.69 -6.28
CA THR A 183 -7.01 15.59 -7.32
C THR A 183 -8.26 15.02 -8.00
N PRO A 184 -9.28 15.83 -8.25
CA PRO A 184 -10.69 15.48 -8.03
C PRO A 184 -11.29 14.62 -9.15
N TRP A 185 -11.85 13.46 -8.79
CA TRP A 185 -12.62 12.58 -9.69
C TRP A 185 -14.15 12.81 -9.63
N ARG A 186 -14.62 13.79 -8.83
CA ARG A 186 -16.06 13.98 -8.60
C ARG A 186 -16.79 14.84 -9.65
N GLU A 187 -16.09 15.45 -10.60
CA GLU A 187 -16.73 16.32 -11.60
C GLU A 187 -17.20 15.58 -12.87
N THR A 188 -16.62 14.44 -13.22
CA THR A 188 -16.93 13.77 -14.50
C THR A 188 -18.15 12.85 -14.43
N THR A 189 -18.44 12.22 -13.29
CA THR A 189 -19.62 11.33 -13.15
C THR A 189 -20.90 12.11 -12.85
N ALA A 190 -20.81 13.24 -12.14
CA ALA A 190 -21.93 14.15 -11.96
C ALA A 190 -22.32 14.84 -13.28
N SER A 191 -21.35 15.27 -14.09
CA SER A 191 -21.62 15.84 -15.41
C SER A 191 -22.11 14.81 -16.42
N ALA A 192 -21.56 13.60 -16.46
CA ALA A 192 -22.05 12.53 -17.34
C ALA A 192 -23.47 12.03 -16.99
N GLY A 193 -23.82 12.01 -15.70
CA GLY A 193 -25.18 11.70 -15.24
C GLY A 193 -26.19 12.80 -15.61
N LEU A 194 -25.79 14.07 -15.52
CA LEU A 194 -26.61 15.22 -15.90
C LEU A 194 -26.76 15.35 -17.42
N GLU A 195 -25.72 15.07 -18.20
CA GLU A 195 -25.76 15.09 -19.66
C GLU A 195 -26.64 13.95 -20.21
N LYS A 196 -26.56 12.75 -19.61
CA LYS A 196 -27.45 11.64 -19.94
C LYS A 196 -28.90 11.88 -19.49
N LYS A 197 -29.13 12.64 -18.41
CA LYS A 197 -30.48 13.07 -17.99
C LYS A 197 -31.04 14.16 -18.91
N ARG A 198 -30.21 15.06 -19.43
CA ARG A 198 -30.58 16.15 -20.33
C ARG A 198 -30.81 15.67 -21.77
N ALA A 199 -30.12 14.62 -22.21
CA ALA A 199 -30.33 13.96 -23.50
C ALA A 199 -31.57 13.05 -23.54
N ASN A 200 -32.14 12.71 -22.37
CA ASN A 200 -33.29 11.82 -22.25
C ASN A 200 -34.57 12.56 -21.79
N VAL A 201 -34.59 13.90 -21.90
CA VAL A 201 -35.81 14.70 -21.76
C VAL A 201 -36.52 14.66 -23.12
N PRO A 202 -37.70 14.01 -23.25
CA PRO A 202 -38.49 14.12 -24.47
C PRO A 202 -38.93 15.57 -24.66
N GLN A 203 -38.74 16.10 -25.88
CA GLN A 203 -39.25 17.41 -26.29
C GLN A 203 -40.78 17.43 -26.31
#